data_AF-A0A3S9V3H8-F1
#
_entry.id   AF-A0A3S9V3H8-F1
#
_cell.length_a   1.000
_cell.length_b   1.000
_cell.length_c   1.000
_cell.angle_alpha   90.00
_cell.angle_beta   90.00
_cell.angle_gamma   90.00
#
_symmetry.space_group_name_H-M   'P 1'
#
loop_
_entity.id
_entity.type
_entity.pdbx_description
1 polymer ?
#
loop_
_entity_poly.entity_id
_entity_poly.type
_entity_poly.pdbx_seq_one_letter_code
_entity_poly.pdbx_strand_id
1 'polypeptide(L)'
;MSREQAYLHILDAASKVQWNVAMILEAKALEAEKVRNWVLNQVHHASFDEDEKRLSEPLDIHEQVVEVLEGLTKLQNGLCSNLKTVLASAEEEEVKGGSLGGLFGDGFDLEDTDK
;
A
#
# COMPACT_ATOMS: atom_id res chain seq x y z
N MET A 1 -15.80 -21.79 -21.11
CA MET A 1 -15.75 -20.34 -20.85
C MET A 1 -15.04 -19.69 -22.04
N SER A 2 -15.58 -18.60 -22.57
CA SER A 2 -14.82 -17.80 -23.53
C SER A 2 -13.71 -17.05 -22.81
N ARG A 3 -12.63 -16.71 -23.52
CA ARG A 3 -11.50 -15.94 -22.97
C ARG A 3 -11.95 -14.58 -22.42
N GLU A 4 -12.91 -13.93 -23.07
CA GLU A 4 -13.52 -12.68 -22.56
C GLU A 4 -14.26 -12.88 -21.23
N GLN A 5 -14.97 -14.01 -21.05
CA GLN A 5 -15.58 -14.33 -19.76
C GLN A 5 -14.54 -14.53 -18.66
N ALA A 6 -13.40 -15.16 -18.97
CA ALA A 6 -12.31 -15.31 -18.02
C ALA A 6 -11.72 -13.93 -17.62
N TYR A 7 -11.54 -13.01 -18.58
CA TYR A 7 -11.06 -11.66 -18.28
C TYR A 7 -12.04 -10.83 -17.45
N LEU A 8 -13.34 -10.93 -17.72
CA LEU A 8 -14.35 -10.28 -16.89
C LEU A 8 -14.33 -10.82 -15.45
N HIS A 9 -14.10 -12.13 -15.28
CA HIS A 9 -13.95 -12.72 -13.94
C HIS A 9 -12.67 -12.26 -13.22
N ILE A 10 -11.54 -12.12 -13.92
CA ILE A 10 -10.30 -11.60 -13.33
C ILE A 10 -10.46 -10.13 -12.93
N LEU A 11 -11.09 -9.31 -13.78
CA LEU A 11 -11.33 -7.89 -13.50
C LEU A 11 -12.29 -7.70 -12.32
N ASP A 12 -13.35 -8.51 -12.24
CA ASP A 12 -14.29 -8.53 -11.11
C ASP A 12 -13.60 -8.98 -9.80
N ALA A 13 -12.71 -9.96 -9.87
CA ALA A 13 -11.92 -10.38 -8.71
C ALA A 13 -10.95 -9.27 -8.27
N ALA A 14 -10.26 -8.62 -9.20
CA ALA A 14 -9.32 -7.53 -8.93
C ALA A 14 -10.02 -6.33 -8.28
N SER A 15 -11.21 -5.95 -8.77
CA SER A 15 -11.99 -4.85 -8.19
C SER A 15 -12.44 -5.15 -6.76
N LYS A 16 -12.84 -6.41 -6.48
CA LYS A 16 -13.17 -6.87 -5.11
C LYS A 16 -11.97 -6.82 -4.18
N VAL A 17 -10.79 -7.20 -4.66
CA VAL A 17 -9.55 -7.09 -3.87
C VAL A 17 -9.22 -5.63 -3.59
N GLN A 18 -9.30 -4.74 -4.59
CA GLN A 18 -9.06 -3.31 -4.41
C GLN A 18 -10.06 -2.68 -3.43
N TRP A 19 -11.33 -3.08 -3.49
CA TRP A 19 -12.35 -2.66 -2.53
C TRP A 19 -12.00 -3.09 -1.10
N ASN A 20 -11.57 -4.34 -0.90
CA ASN A 20 -11.15 -4.82 0.41
C ASN A 20 -9.92 -4.06 0.93
N VAL A 21 -8.96 -3.73 0.06
CA VAL A 21 -7.80 -2.90 0.42
C VAL A 21 -8.25 -1.50 0.85
N ALA A 22 -9.18 -0.88 0.12
CA ALA A 22 -9.73 0.44 0.48
C ALA A 22 -10.41 0.41 1.86
N MET A 23 -11.23 -0.62 2.14
CA MET A 23 -11.88 -0.81 3.44
C MET A 23 -10.86 -0.98 4.58
N ILE A 24 -9.77 -1.72 4.35
CA ILE A 24 -8.69 -1.88 5.34
C ILE A 24 -8.01 -0.53 5.60
N LEU A 25 -7.69 0.23 4.55
CA LEU A 25 -7.06 1.54 4.67
C LEU A 25 -7.93 2.54 5.44
N GLU A 26 -9.24 2.56 5.19
CA GLU A 26 -10.19 3.40 5.92
C GLU A 26 -10.23 3.05 7.41
N ALA A 27 -10.31 1.76 7.75
CA ALA A 27 -10.26 1.30 9.14
C ALA A 27 -8.94 1.68 9.81
N LYS A 28 -7.81 1.58 9.10
CA LYS A 28 -6.49 1.98 9.61
C LYS A 28 -6.36 3.49 9.81
N ALA A 29 -6.96 4.31 8.94
CA ALA A 29 -6.99 5.76 9.14
C ALA A 29 -7.72 6.13 10.45
N LEU A 30 -8.86 5.49 10.73
CA LEU A 30 -9.61 5.68 11.98
C LEU A 30 -8.80 5.24 13.21
N GLU A 31 -8.10 4.11 13.13
CA GLU A 31 -7.22 3.64 14.20
C GLU A 31 -6.06 4.63 14.45
N ALA A 32 -5.46 5.16 13.39
CA ALA A 32 -4.38 6.15 13.48
C ALA A 32 -4.85 7.46 14.14
N GLU A 33 -6.04 7.96 13.80
CA GLU A 33 -6.62 9.13 14.50
C GLU A 33 -6.88 8.85 15.97
N LYS A 34 -7.35 7.64 16.30
CA LYS A 34 -7.56 7.23 17.69
C LYS A 34 -6.25 7.17 18.46
N VAL A 35 -5.20 6.59 17.89
CA VAL A 35 -3.86 6.55 18.50
C VAL A 35 -3.30 7.96 18.67
N ARG A 36 -3.41 8.82 17.65
CA ARG A 36 -3.01 10.24 17.77
C ARG A 36 -3.74 10.93 18.92
N ASN A 37 -5.07 10.79 19.00
CA ASN A 37 -5.85 11.41 20.07
C ASN A 37 -5.51 10.81 21.44
N TRP A 38 -5.19 9.52 21.53
CA TRP A 38 -4.70 8.90 22.76
C TRP A 38 -3.34 9.50 23.17
N VAL A 39 -2.37 9.57 22.26
CA VAL A 39 -1.04 10.17 22.50
C VAL A 39 -1.19 11.61 22.99
N LEU A 40 -1.96 12.45 22.30
CA LEU A 40 -2.13 13.86 22.69
C LEU A 40 -2.77 14.04 24.08
N ASN A 41 -3.61 13.10 24.50
CA ASN A 41 -4.32 13.17 25.78
C ASN A 41 -3.61 12.43 26.92
N GLN A 42 -2.71 11.50 26.60
CA GLN A 42 -2.01 10.66 27.59
C GLN A 42 -0.54 11.01 27.74
N VAL A 43 0.09 11.65 26.75
CA VAL A 43 1.47 12.15 26.84
C VAL A 43 1.44 13.56 27.45
N HIS A 44 1.26 13.65 28.77
CA HIS A 44 1.44 14.89 29.51
C HIS A 44 2.50 14.71 30.61
N HIS A 45 3.05 15.83 31.08
CA HIS A 45 4.20 15.84 32.00
C HIS A 45 3.99 15.05 33.31
N ALA A 46 2.73 14.79 33.71
CA ALA A 46 2.41 14.02 34.92
C ALA A 46 2.03 12.55 34.64
N SER A 47 2.09 12.08 33.39
CA SER A 47 1.90 10.67 33.03
C SER A 47 3.20 9.85 33.12
N PHE A 48 4.35 10.50 33.31
CA PHE A 48 5.65 9.86 33.29
C PHE A 48 6.41 10.17 34.57
N ASP A 49 6.91 9.12 35.21
CA ASP A 49 7.73 9.22 36.42
C ASP A 49 9.20 9.58 36.11
N GLU A 50 9.65 9.30 34.88
CA GLU A 50 11.03 9.50 34.42
C GLU A 50 11.06 10.25 33.08
N ASP A 51 11.93 11.26 32.96
CA ASP A 51 12.04 12.09 31.76
C ASP A 51 12.54 11.33 30.51
N GLU A 52 13.30 10.25 30.70
CA GLU A 52 13.79 9.41 29.60
C GLU A 52 12.65 8.64 28.91
N LYS A 53 11.70 8.12 29.70
CA LYS A 53 10.52 7.39 29.20
C LYS A 53 9.55 8.27 28.41
N ARG A 54 9.58 9.59 28.64
CA ARG A 54 8.78 10.56 27.90
C ARG A 54 9.13 10.62 26.42
N LEU A 55 10.34 10.23 26.06
CA LEU A 55 10.81 10.25 24.68
C LEU A 55 10.86 8.84 24.08
N SER A 56 11.32 7.84 24.83
CA SER A 56 11.47 6.48 24.31
C SER A 56 10.12 5.82 23.99
N GLU A 57 9.13 5.90 24.90
CA GLU A 57 7.86 5.18 24.71
C GLU A 57 7.04 5.71 23.51
N PRO A 58 6.92 7.03 23.28
CA PRO A 58 6.27 7.53 22.08
C PRO A 58 7.03 7.19 20.78
N LEU A 59 8.36 7.16 20.82
CA LEU A 59 9.17 6.79 19.65
C LEU A 59 8.96 5.34 19.23
N ASP A 60 8.90 4.40 20.18
CA ASP A 60 8.65 2.98 19.91
C ASP A 60 7.28 2.77 19.23
N ILE A 61 6.25 3.50 19.68
CA ILE A 61 4.92 3.45 19.07
C ILE A 61 4.96 4.02 17.64
N HIS A 62 5.67 5.13 17.44
CA HIS A 62 5.81 5.73 16.11
C HIS A 62 6.58 4.81 15.14
N GLU A 63 7.62 4.11 15.60
CA GLU A 63 8.37 3.14 14.81
C GLU A 63 7.46 2.00 14.32
N GLN A 64 6.63 1.45 15.20
CA GLN A 64 5.70 0.39 14.84
C GLN A 64 4.64 0.85 13.82
N VAL A 65 4.21 2.11 13.88
CA VAL A 65 3.31 2.69 12.86
C VAL A 65 4.00 2.77 11.50
N VAL A 66 5.27 3.17 11.46
CA VAL A 66 6.05 3.25 10.22
C VAL A 66 6.24 1.87 9.59
N GLU A 67 6.56 0.85 10.40
CA GLU A 67 6.72 -0.53 9.92
C GLU A 67 5.45 -1.07 9.24
N VAL A 68 4.28 -0.83 9.87
CA VAL A 68 2.99 -1.26 9.32
C VAL A 68 2.68 -0.57 7.98
N LEU A 69 2.98 0.74 7.86
CA LEU A 69 2.80 1.47 6.62
C LEU A 69 3.68 0.92 5.50
N GLU A 70 4.96 0.66 5.80
CA GLU A 70 5.90 0.09 4.83
C GLU A 70 5.46 -1.30 4.35
N GLY A 71 4.99 -2.16 5.27
CA GLY A 71 4.44 -3.47 4.94
C GLY A 71 3.22 -3.39 4.01
N LEU A 72 2.31 -2.44 4.25
CA LEU A 72 1.16 -2.20 3.37
C LEU A 72 1.58 -1.74 1.98
N THR A 73 2.54 -0.82 1.88
CA THR A 73 3.07 -0.33 0.60
C THR A 73 3.68 -1.48 -0.20
N LYS A 74 4.50 -2.33 0.44
CA LYS A 74 5.10 -3.51 -0.21
C LYS A 74 4.04 -4.48 -0.73
N LEU A 75 2.99 -4.74 0.05
CA LEU A 75 1.88 -5.59 -0.37
C LEU A 75 1.16 -5.01 -1.59
N GLN A 76 0.86 -3.72 -1.58
CA GLN A 76 0.18 -3.05 -2.69
C GLN A 76 1.01 -3.07 -3.97
N ASN A 77 2.33 -2.85 -3.85
CA ASN A 77 3.26 -2.94 -4.98
C ASN A 77 3.33 -4.38 -5.52
N GLY A 78 3.37 -5.39 -4.66
CA GLY A 78 3.34 -6.80 -5.06
C GLY A 78 2.04 -7.18 -5.77
N LEU A 79 0.89 -6.69 -5.28
CA LEU A 79 -0.40 -6.89 -5.94
C LEU A 79 -0.42 -6.24 -7.33
N CYS A 80 0.07 -5.01 -7.44
CA CYS A 80 0.16 -4.28 -8.71
C CYS A 80 1.06 -5.01 -9.71
N SER A 81 2.22 -5.49 -9.26
CA SER A 81 3.14 -6.30 -10.09
C SER A 81 2.49 -7.60 -10.58
N ASN A 82 1.83 -8.35 -9.69
CA ASN A 82 1.12 -9.57 -10.07
C ASN A 82 -0.01 -9.30 -11.07
N LEU A 83 -0.76 -8.20 -10.89
CA LEU A 83 -1.82 -7.81 -11.82
C LEU A 83 -1.25 -7.46 -13.20
N LYS A 84 -0.13 -6.71 -13.24
CA LYS A 84 0.58 -6.40 -14.48
C LYS A 84 1.04 -7.66 -15.20
N THR A 85 1.59 -8.64 -14.49
CA THR A 85 2.04 -9.91 -15.09
C THR A 85 0.87 -10.71 -15.65
N VAL A 86 -0.24 -10.84 -14.91
CA VAL A 86 -1.44 -11.57 -15.37
C VAL A 86 -2.07 -10.89 -16.60
N LEU A 87 -2.04 -9.56 -16.68
CA LEU A 87 -2.55 -8.80 -17.82
C LEU A 87 -1.55 -8.77 -19.00
N ALA A 88 -0.24 -8.71 -18.76
CA ALA A 88 0.79 -8.66 -19.81
C ALA A 88 1.03 -10.03 -20.46
N SER A 89 0.96 -11.14 -19.70
CA SER A 89 1.02 -12.49 -20.28
C SER A 89 -0.19 -12.80 -21.19
N ALA A 90 -1.23 -11.98 -21.18
CA ALA A 90 -2.36 -12.08 -22.11
C ALA A 90 -2.14 -11.35 -23.46
N GLU A 91 -1.20 -10.40 -23.53
CA GLU A 91 -0.83 -9.69 -24.77
C GLU A 91 0.19 -10.47 -25.62
N GLU A 92 0.94 -11.41 -25.03
CA GLU A 92 1.95 -12.18 -25.79
C GLU A 92 1.36 -13.26 -26.71
N GLU A 93 0.10 -13.66 -26.54
CA GLU A 93 -0.57 -14.62 -27.44
C GLU A 93 -1.37 -13.97 -28.58
N GLU A 94 -1.61 -12.64 -28.54
CA GLU A 94 -2.34 -11.95 -29.61
C GLU A 94 -1.63 -10.67 -30.06
N VAL A 95 -1.03 -10.81 -31.25
CA VAL A 95 -0.95 -9.75 -32.27
C VAL A 95 0.26 -8.80 -32.16
N LYS A 96 1.23 -9.08 -33.05
CA LYS A 96 1.87 -8.08 -33.90
C LYS A 96 0.91 -6.94 -34.26
N GLY A 97 0.92 -5.84 -33.51
CA GLY A 97 0.31 -4.59 -33.97
C GLY A 97 -0.34 -3.76 -32.87
N GLY A 98 0.36 -2.71 -32.46
CA GLY A 98 -0.29 -1.48 -32.04
C GLY A 98 -0.34 -1.19 -30.55
N SER A 99 0.81 -0.81 -30.00
CA SER A 99 0.96 0.41 -29.19
C SER A 99 -0.16 0.73 -28.18
N LEU A 100 -0.11 0.07 -27.02
CA LEU A 100 -0.63 0.62 -25.74
C LEU A 100 0.40 0.55 -24.60
N GLY A 101 1.56 -0.10 -24.82
CA GLY A 101 2.66 -0.21 -23.84
C GLY A 101 3.49 1.07 -23.62
N GLY A 102 3.21 2.16 -24.35
CA GLY A 102 4.01 3.40 -24.29
C GLY A 102 3.53 4.47 -23.30
N LEU A 103 2.36 4.31 -22.66
CA LEU A 103 1.77 5.36 -21.81
C LEU A 103 2.03 5.15 -20.30
N PHE A 104 2.53 3.98 -19.89
CA PHE A 104 2.77 3.65 -18.48
C PHE A 104 4.18 3.09 -18.21
N GLY A 105 5.10 3.27 -19.16
CA GLY A 105 6.44 2.68 -19.14
C GLY A 105 7.60 3.65 -18.89
N ASP A 106 7.33 4.91 -18.57
CA ASP A 106 8.39 5.91 -18.39
C ASP A 106 8.12 6.79 -17.16
N GLY A 107 8.93 6.61 -16.11
CA GLY A 107 9.05 7.60 -15.03
C GLY A 107 8.44 7.24 -13.68
N PHE A 108 8.95 6.19 -13.02
CA PHE A 108 9.19 6.28 -11.56
C PHE A 108 10.44 5.47 -11.23
N ASP A 109 11.55 5.89 -11.83
CA ASP A 109 12.89 5.45 -11.49
C ASP A 109 13.37 6.32 -10.31
N LEU A 110 13.15 5.84 -9.09
CA LEU A 110 13.73 6.39 -7.87
C LEU A 110 15.03 5.63 -7.57
N GLU A 111 15.96 5.62 -8.52
CA GLU A 111 17.28 5.03 -8.40
C GLU A 111 18.32 6.00 -8.98
N ASP A 112 18.49 7.17 -8.33
CA ASP A 112 19.77 7.89 -8.33
C ASP A 112 19.80 8.93 -7.20
N THR A 113 20.06 8.47 -5.98
CA THR A 113 20.64 9.30 -4.93
C THR A 113 22.10 8.93 -4.78
N ASP A 114 22.94 9.54 -5.61
CA ASP A 114 24.35 9.76 -5.32
C ASP A 114 24.78 11.14 -5.84
N LYS A 115 24.78 12.12 -4.94
CA LYS A 115 25.76 13.21 -4.85
C LYS A 115 25.70 13.95 -3.53
#